data_AF-A0A1Q2SN81-F1
#
_entry.id   AF-A0A1Q2SN81-F1
#
_cell.length_a   1.000
_cell.length_b   1.000
_cell.length_c   1.000
_cell.angle_alpha   90.00
_cell.angle_beta   90.00
_cell.angle_gamma   90.00
#
_symmetry.space_group_name_H-M   'P 1'
#
loop_
_entity.id
_entity.type
_entity.pdbx_description
1 polymer ?
#
loop_
_entity_poly.entity_id
_entity_poly.type
_entity_poly.pdbx_seq_one_letter_code
_entity_poly.pdbx_strand_id
1 'polypeptide(L)'
;MKALKTIVIIIAVSVVIIFFSYQWPRTAIFKEIVSTEVKRIGTRDQYRITAIEQKNNKPMVFRNEDSWYRLKFNSADIQGDAAHAARQNIPVEITYYGWRSNLLSWFWNVTKIKLLQKEEVPAKP
;
A
#
# COMPACT_ATOMS: atom_id res chain seq x y z
N MET A 1 -26.00 -15.31 31.71
CA MET A 1 -24.53 -15.47 31.48
C MET A 1 -24.16 -16.10 30.14
N LYS A 2 -24.85 -17.17 29.67
CA LYS A 2 -24.53 -17.83 28.39
C LYS A 2 -24.60 -16.89 27.18
N ALA A 3 -25.69 -16.12 27.05
CA ALA A 3 -25.86 -15.16 25.96
C ALA A 3 -24.78 -14.06 25.94
N LEU A 4 -24.42 -13.51 27.11
CA LEU A 4 -23.34 -12.52 27.22
C LEU A 4 -21.99 -13.11 26.79
N LYS A 5 -21.67 -14.34 27.22
CA LYS A 5 -20.45 -15.04 26.81
C LYS A 5 -20.42 -15.28 25.30
N THR A 6 -21.55 -15.66 24.69
CA THR A 6 -21.64 -15.82 23.23
C THR A 6 -21.41 -14.51 22.49
N ILE A 7 -22.01 -13.40 22.94
CA ILE A 7 -21.81 -12.07 22.33
C ILE A 7 -20.33 -11.66 22.40
N VAL A 8 -19.69 -11.83 23.55
CA VAL A 8 -18.26 -11.52 23.73
C VAL A 8 -17.39 -12.35 22.79
N ILE A 9 -17.69 -13.64 22.64
CA ILE A 9 -16.96 -14.52 21.70
C ILE A 9 -17.14 -14.02 20.25
N ILE A 10 -18.36 -13.68 19.84
CA ILE A 10 -18.63 -13.17 18.49
C ILE A 10 -17.82 -11.90 18.24
N ILE A 11 -17.83 -10.94 19.17
CA ILE A 11 -17.07 -9.70 19.05
C ILE A 11 -15.58 -9.99 18.93
N ALA A 12 -15.03 -10.87 19.77
CA ALA A 12 -13.63 -11.25 19.71
C ALA A 12 -13.26 -11.86 18.35
N VAL A 13 -14.09 -12.77 17.82
CA VAL A 13 -13.88 -13.38 16.50
C VAL A 13 -13.98 -12.33 15.40
N SER A 14 -14.96 -11.42 15.44
CA SER A 14 -15.10 -10.34 14.48
C SER A 14 -13.89 -9.41 14.47
N VAL A 15 -13.34 -9.07 15.63
CA VAL A 15 -12.11 -8.26 15.74
C VAL A 15 -10.93 -8.97 15.09
N VAL A 16 -10.79 -10.28 15.31
CA VAL A 16 -9.73 -11.08 14.66
C VAL A 16 -9.91 -11.08 13.14
N ILE A 17 -11.12 -11.31 12.63
CA ILE A 17 -11.41 -11.29 11.19
C ILE A 17 -11.09 -9.92 10.58
N ILE A 18 -11.53 -8.84 11.23
CA ILE A 18 -11.26 -7.46 10.80
C ILE A 18 -9.75 -7.20 10.77
N PHE A 19 -9.04 -7.63 11.80
CA PHE A 19 -7.59 -7.49 11.87
C PHE A 19 -6.92 -8.22 10.70
N PHE A 20 -7.22 -9.49 10.47
CA PHE A 20 -6.67 -10.23 9.34
C PHE A 20 -7.03 -9.61 7.98
N SER A 21 -8.27 -9.15 7.81
CA SER A 21 -8.72 -8.48 6.58
C SER A 21 -7.97 -7.19 6.30
N TYR A 22 -7.63 -6.41 7.33
CA TYR A 22 -6.81 -5.21 7.19
C TYR A 22 -5.36 -5.56 6.84
N GLN A 23 -4.82 -6.62 7.44
CA GLN A 23 -3.42 -7.00 7.28
C GLN A 23 -3.15 -7.76 5.96
N TRP A 24 -4.19 -8.32 5.34
CA TRP A 24 -4.06 -9.13 4.13
C TRP A 24 -3.49 -8.33 2.95
N PRO A 25 -2.36 -8.76 2.35
CA PRO A 25 -1.76 -8.08 1.21
C PRO A 25 -2.64 -8.27 -0.03
N ARG A 26 -2.81 -7.18 -0.78
CA ARG A 26 -3.50 -7.14 -2.06
C ARG A 26 -2.54 -6.64 -3.11
N THR A 27 -2.61 -7.22 -4.30
CA THR A 27 -1.80 -6.85 -5.43
C THR A 27 -2.71 -6.42 -6.57
N ALA A 28 -2.40 -5.29 -7.19
CA ALA A 28 -3.11 -4.81 -8.37
C ALA A 28 -2.13 -4.17 -9.37
N ILE A 29 -2.52 -4.16 -10.64
CA ILE A 29 -1.75 -3.54 -11.71
C ILE A 29 -2.27 -2.13 -11.95
N PHE A 30 -1.33 -1.19 -12.02
CA PHE A 30 -1.56 0.23 -12.25
C PHE A 30 -0.96 0.60 -13.60
N LYS A 31 -1.76 1.29 -14.41
CA LYS A 31 -1.36 1.73 -15.74
C LYS A 31 -0.22 2.73 -15.67
N GLU A 32 -0.32 3.67 -14.73
CA GLU A 32 0.66 4.73 -14.54
C GLU A 32 0.64 5.25 -13.10
N ILE A 33 1.76 5.80 -12.66
CA ILE A 33 1.87 6.58 -11.43
C ILE A 33 1.79 8.06 -11.83
N VAL A 34 0.79 8.75 -11.29
CA VAL A 34 0.46 10.14 -11.60
C VAL A 34 1.34 11.09 -10.80
N SER A 35 1.47 10.85 -9.51
CA SER A 35 2.24 11.71 -8.63
C SER A 35 2.90 10.94 -7.49
N THR A 36 4.05 11.46 -7.07
CA THR A 36 4.78 11.01 -5.90
C THR A 36 5.06 12.24 -5.04
N GLU A 37 4.56 12.23 -3.81
CA GLU A 37 4.69 13.35 -2.86
C GLU A 37 5.37 12.87 -1.59
N VAL A 38 6.17 13.73 -0.97
CA VAL A 38 6.79 13.47 0.32
C VAL A 38 6.36 14.56 1.28
N LYS A 39 5.81 14.17 2.42
CA LYS A 39 5.41 15.08 3.49
C LYS A 39 6.13 14.71 4.77
N ARG A 40 6.93 15.64 5.31
CA ARG A 40 7.49 15.53 6.66
C ARG A 40 6.39 15.79 7.69
N ILE A 41 6.13 14.82 8.57
CA ILE A 41 5.18 14.94 9.69
C ILE A 41 5.99 14.76 10.98
N GLY A 42 6.30 15.88 11.62
CA GLY A 42 7.21 15.90 12.77
C GLY A 42 8.60 15.38 12.36
N THR A 43 9.03 14.28 12.97
CA THR A 43 10.33 13.64 12.69
C THR A 43 10.27 12.54 11.64
N ARG A 44 9.08 12.22 11.09
CA ARG A 44 8.88 11.11 10.15
C ARG A 44 8.51 11.59 8.76
N ASP A 45 9.00 10.91 7.73
CA ASP A 45 8.58 11.12 6.35
C ASP A 45 7.38 10.24 6.00
N GLN A 46 6.38 10.86 5.39
CA GLN A 46 5.20 10.19 4.83
C GLN A 46 5.28 10.31 3.31
N TYR A 47 5.36 9.15 2.65
CA TYR A 47 5.38 9.06 1.20
C TYR A 47 3.96 8.83 0.69
N ARG A 48 3.54 9.60 -0.31
CA ARG A 48 2.25 9.43 -0.99
C ARG A 48 2.46 9.12 -2.45
N ILE A 49 1.74 8.12 -2.91
CA ILE A 49 1.81 7.64 -4.29
C ILE A 49 0.38 7.66 -4.83
N THR A 50 0.16 8.37 -5.93
CA THR A 50 -1.11 8.37 -6.65
C THR A 50 -0.95 7.59 -7.94
N ALA A 51 -1.76 6.56 -8.15
CA ALA A 51 -1.68 5.71 -9.32
C ALA A 51 -3.07 5.42 -9.90
N ILE A 52 -3.15 5.19 -11.21
CA ILE A 52 -4.40 4.87 -11.89
C ILE A 52 -4.46 3.36 -12.11
N GLU A 53 -5.46 2.71 -11.53
CA GLU A 53 -5.66 1.27 -11.65
C GLU A 53 -5.98 0.90 -13.11
N GLN A 54 -5.32 -0.12 -13.67
CA GLN A 54 -5.50 -0.52 -15.06
C GLN A 54 -6.91 -1.05 -15.35
N LYS A 55 -7.53 -1.76 -14.40
CA LYS A 55 -8.82 -2.44 -14.61
C LYS A 55 -9.99 -1.47 -14.75
N ASN A 56 -10.03 -0.45 -13.91
CA ASN A 56 -11.19 0.44 -13.77
C ASN A 56 -10.87 1.92 -14.06
N ASN A 57 -9.63 2.25 -14.43
CA ASN A 57 -9.12 3.62 -14.57
C ASN A 57 -9.38 4.49 -13.32
N LYS A 58 -9.41 3.87 -12.14
CA LYS A 58 -9.71 4.57 -10.89
C LYS A 58 -8.42 5.12 -10.27
N PRO A 59 -8.36 6.41 -9.91
CA PRO A 59 -7.24 6.93 -9.16
C PRO A 59 -7.26 6.38 -7.73
N MET A 60 -6.13 5.84 -7.31
CA MET A 60 -5.89 5.34 -5.96
C MET A 60 -4.74 6.10 -5.33
N VAL A 61 -4.92 6.48 -4.07
CA VAL A 61 -3.92 7.21 -3.27
C VAL A 61 -3.44 6.30 -2.17
N PHE A 62 -2.12 6.11 -2.14
CA PHE A 62 -1.42 5.29 -1.18
C PHE A 62 -0.64 6.16 -0.20
N ARG A 63 -0.55 5.69 1.05
CA ARG A 63 0.32 6.24 2.08
C ARG A 63 1.36 5.20 2.45
N ASN A 64 2.58 5.41 1.99
CA ASN A 64 3.72 4.55 2.23
C ASN A 64 4.53 5.10 3.41
N GLU A 65 4.60 4.33 4.49
CA GLU A 65 5.31 4.67 5.72
C GLU A 65 6.04 3.44 6.25
N ASP A 66 7.19 3.66 6.91
CA ASP A 66 7.93 2.58 7.55
C ASP A 66 7.11 1.99 8.71
N SER A 67 7.17 0.67 8.81
CA SER A 67 6.36 -0.11 9.74
C SER A 67 7.26 -1.09 10.45
N TRP A 68 7.74 -0.67 11.62
CA TRP A 68 8.63 -1.48 12.47
C TRP A 68 8.03 -2.85 12.82
N TYR A 69 6.72 -2.90 13.10
CA TYR A 69 6.00 -4.13 13.44
C TYR A 69 5.82 -5.09 12.25
N ARG A 70 6.12 -4.64 11.03
CA ARG A 70 6.16 -5.45 9.81
C ARG A 70 7.57 -5.64 9.25
N LEU A 71 8.60 -5.18 9.98
CA LEU A 71 9.98 -5.16 9.51
C LEU A 71 10.14 -4.45 8.15
N LYS A 72 9.30 -3.43 7.90
CA LYS A 72 9.32 -2.64 6.67
C LYS A 72 10.05 -1.31 6.92
N PHE A 73 11.22 -1.17 6.32
CA PHE A 73 12.11 0.00 6.46
C PHE A 73 12.60 0.56 5.11
N ASN A 74 11.94 0.15 4.01
CA ASN A 74 12.33 0.50 2.64
C ASN A 74 11.31 1.44 1.98
N SER A 75 10.60 2.27 2.75
CA SER A 75 9.58 3.16 2.18
C SER A 75 10.18 4.23 1.26
N ALA A 76 11.39 4.70 1.57
CA ALA A 76 12.13 5.63 0.71
C ALA A 76 12.50 4.99 -0.64
N ASP A 77 12.93 3.72 -0.65
CA ASP A 77 13.27 3.00 -1.89
C ASP A 77 12.05 2.79 -2.77
N ILE A 78 10.92 2.39 -2.16
CA ILE A 78 9.63 2.26 -2.84
C ILE A 78 9.20 3.60 -3.46
N GLN A 79 9.46 4.72 -2.78
CA GLN A 79 9.19 6.04 -3.34
C GLN A 79 10.09 6.33 -4.55
N GLY A 80 11.37 5.95 -4.50
CA GLY A 80 12.30 6.06 -5.62
C GLY A 80 11.81 5.30 -6.85
N ASP A 81 11.41 4.04 -6.66
CA ASP A 81 10.84 3.20 -7.72
C ASP A 81 9.56 3.81 -8.31
N ALA A 82 8.68 4.35 -7.44
CA ALA A 82 7.46 5.01 -7.86
C ALA A 82 7.74 6.27 -8.69
N ALA A 83 8.72 7.08 -8.27
CA ALA A 83 9.11 8.30 -8.98
C ALA A 83 9.76 7.98 -10.33
N HIS A 84 10.56 6.92 -10.39
CA HIS A 84 11.13 6.41 -11.65
C HIS A 84 10.03 5.96 -12.61
N ALA A 85 9.08 5.14 -12.13
CA ALA A 85 7.93 4.69 -12.92
C ALA A 85 7.06 5.84 -13.43
N ALA A 86 6.83 6.86 -12.59
CA ALA A 86 6.06 8.05 -12.96
C ALA A 86 6.75 8.83 -14.10
N ARG A 87 8.08 8.99 -14.03
CA ARG A 87 8.85 9.71 -15.07
C ARG A 87 8.87 8.98 -16.41
N GLN A 88 8.93 7.65 -16.39
CA GLN A 88 9.02 6.83 -17.60
C GLN A 88 7.65 6.31 -18.07
N ASN A 89 6.57 6.69 -17.39
CA ASN A 89 5.21 6.23 -17.65
C ASN A 89 5.09 4.69 -17.76
N ILE A 90 5.71 4.00 -16.81
CA ILE A 90 5.80 2.54 -16.79
C ILE A 90 4.63 1.96 -15.99
N PRO A 91 3.93 0.94 -16.51
CA PRO A 91 2.93 0.23 -15.73
C PRO A 91 3.60 -0.55 -14.59
N VAL A 92 2.97 -0.52 -13.41
CA VAL A 92 3.52 -1.11 -12.20
C VAL A 92 2.52 -2.02 -11.52
N GLU A 93 3.03 -3.08 -10.93
CA GLU A 93 2.30 -3.90 -9.98
C GLU A 93 2.59 -3.40 -8.57
N ILE A 94 1.55 -3.00 -7.83
CA ILE A 94 1.67 -2.49 -6.47
C ILE A 94 1.04 -3.50 -5.52
N THR A 95 1.82 -3.97 -4.55
CA THR A 95 1.32 -4.70 -3.38
C THR A 95 1.07 -3.72 -2.25
N TYR A 96 -0.13 -3.77 -1.68
CA TYR A 96 -0.56 -2.88 -0.60
C TYR A 96 -1.47 -3.61 0.39
N TYR A 97 -1.61 -3.08 1.60
CA TYR A 97 -2.56 -3.58 2.60
C TYR A 97 -3.41 -2.45 3.18
N GLY A 98 -4.39 -2.84 3.99
CA GLY A 98 -5.25 -1.91 4.72
C GLY A 98 -6.50 -1.52 3.94
N TRP A 99 -7.21 -0.53 4.45
CA TRP A 99 -8.46 -0.02 3.87
C TRP A 99 -8.36 1.47 3.58
N ARG A 100 -9.24 1.93 2.69
CA ARG A 100 -9.43 3.35 2.41
C ARG A 100 -10.68 3.86 3.10
N SER A 101 -10.53 4.90 3.91
CA SER A 101 -11.66 5.64 4.49
C SER A 101 -11.36 7.14 4.45
N ASN A 102 -12.25 7.92 3.81
CA ASN A 102 -12.14 9.37 3.77
C ASN A 102 -12.39 9.98 5.16
N LEU A 103 -13.39 9.47 5.87
CA LEU A 103 -13.78 9.98 7.18
C LEU A 103 -12.65 9.83 8.22
N LEU A 104 -11.98 8.68 8.21
CA LEU A 104 -10.92 8.36 9.18
C LEU A 104 -9.51 8.71 8.67
N SER A 105 -9.41 9.32 7.48
CA SER A 105 -8.12 9.59 6.81
C SER A 105 -7.22 8.34 6.73
N TRP A 106 -7.83 7.19 6.47
CA TRP A 106 -7.12 5.92 6.26
C TRP A 106 -6.83 5.72 4.79
N PHE A 107 -5.61 5.30 4.54
CA PHE A 107 -5.05 5.06 3.22
C PHE A 107 -4.44 3.66 3.19
N TRP A 108 -4.44 3.06 2.02
CA TRP A 108 -3.68 1.84 1.78
C TRP A 108 -2.19 2.12 1.95
N ASN A 109 -1.46 1.18 2.55
CA ASN A 109 -0.01 1.27 2.68
C ASN A 109 0.66 0.29 1.72
N VAL A 110 1.59 0.82 0.93
CA VAL A 110 2.33 0.07 -0.09
C VAL A 110 3.44 -0.72 0.59
N THR A 111 3.57 -1.98 0.22
CA THR A 111 4.65 -2.85 0.69
C THR A 111 5.66 -3.14 -0.39
N LYS A 112 5.26 -3.13 -1.66
CA LYS A 112 6.12 -3.44 -2.79
C LYS A 112 5.60 -2.80 -4.06
N ILE A 113 6.53 -2.35 -4.90
CA ILE A 113 6.26 -1.94 -6.28
C ILE A 113 7.14 -2.80 -7.19
N LYS A 114 6.57 -3.29 -8.28
CA LYS A 114 7.28 -4.02 -9.32
C LYS A 114 7.00 -3.36 -10.67
N LEU A 115 8.06 -2.90 -11.32
CA LEU A 115 7.99 -2.35 -12.67
C LEU A 115 7.71 -3.49 -13.66
N LEU A 116 6.69 -3.35 -14.51
CA LEU A 116 6.32 -4.41 -15.46
C LEU A 116 7.13 -4.38 -16.76
N GLN A 117 7.84 -3.28 -17.06
CA GLN A 117 8.71 -3.16 -18.24
C GLN A 117 10.12 -3.76 -18.06
N LYS A 118 10.36 -4.52 -16.98
CA LYS A 118 11.66 -5.20 -16.80
C LYS A 118 11.72 -6.44 -17.69
N GLU A 119 11.83 -6.23 -19.00
CA GLU A 119 12.66 -7.12 -19.82
C GLU A 119 14.06 -7.07 -19.20
N GLU A 120 14.60 -8.26 -18.98
CA GLU A 120 15.86 -8.53 -18.31
C GLU A 120 16.99 -7.76 -18.99
N VAL A 121 17.44 -6.65 -18.39
CA VAL A 121 18.81 -6.20 -18.63
C VAL A 121 19.68 -7.02 -17.66
N PRO A 122 20.37 -8.08 -18.13
CA PRO A 122 21.30 -8.79 -17.28
C PRO A 122 22.33 -7.80 -16.77
N ALA A 123 22.58 -7.84 -15.46
CA ALA A 123 23.66 -7.09 -14.85
C ALA A 123 24.94 -7.40 -15.64
N LYS A 124 25.50 -6.38 -16.28
CA LYS A 124 26.74 -6.52 -17.04
C LYS A 124 27.84 -6.94 -16.05
N PRO A 125 28.68 -7.93 -16.40
CA PRO A 125 29.69 -8.51 -15.50
C PRO A 125 30.67 -7.48 -14.95
#